data_AF-C6T0I3-F1
#
_entry.id   AF-C6T0I3-F1
#
_cell.length_a   1.000
_cell.length_b   1.000
_cell.length_c   1.000
_cell.angle_alpha   90.00
_cell.angle_beta   90.00
_cell.angle_gamma   90.00
#
_symmetry.space_group_name_H-M   'P 1'
#
loop_
_entity.id
_entity.type
_entity.pdbx_description
1 polymer ?
#
loop_
_entity_poly.entity_id
_entity_poly.type
_entity_poly.pdbx_seq_one_letter_code
_entity_poly.pdbx_strand_id
1 'polypeptide(L)'
;MSEESERETNPPPPPPCPTVSQREQWMVESQVFQIYQLFATIPRNAQTLMLELQRDNHMQYVSKGLRHLSSAFSVLDANRPWLCYWIFHSIALSGESVDDELEDNAIDFFNRCQDPNGGYAGGPGQMPHIATTYAAVNSLITLGGEKSLASINRDKLYGFLRRMKQPNGGFRMHDEGEIDVRACYTAISVASVLNILDDELIQNVGDYIISCQTYGVALLVSLV
;
A
#
# COMPACT_ATOMS: atom_id res chain seq x y z
N MET A 1 -69.06 36.14 -8.69
CA MET A 1 -68.26 34.91 -8.48
C MET A 1 -67.26 34.83 -9.61
N SER A 2 -66.02 35.21 -9.33
CA SER A 2 -64.84 34.81 -10.11
C SER A 2 -63.63 35.15 -9.24
N GLU A 3 -63.27 34.21 -8.37
CA GLU A 3 -62.00 34.20 -7.66
C GLU A 3 -60.89 33.92 -8.69
N GLU A 4 -60.15 34.94 -9.09
CA GLU A 4 -58.83 34.74 -9.68
C GLU A 4 -57.87 34.42 -8.55
N SER A 5 -57.57 33.12 -8.42
CA SER A 5 -56.50 32.60 -7.58
C SER A 5 -55.16 33.20 -8.04
N GLU A 6 -54.59 34.06 -7.21
CA GLU A 6 -53.19 34.48 -7.29
C GLU A 6 -52.32 33.22 -7.24
N ARG A 7 -51.68 32.86 -8.36
CA ARG A 7 -50.61 31.86 -8.34
C ARG A 7 -49.39 32.51 -7.71
N GLU A 8 -49.11 32.17 -6.46
CA GLU A 8 -47.82 32.40 -5.83
C GLU A 8 -46.72 31.82 -6.72
N THR A 9 -45.97 32.72 -7.38
CA THR A 9 -44.77 32.37 -8.12
C THR A 9 -43.66 32.15 -7.09
N ASN A 10 -43.34 30.89 -6.81
CA ASN A 10 -42.20 30.56 -5.97
C ASN A 10 -40.94 31.27 -6.51
N PRO A 11 -40.13 31.90 -5.64
CA PRO A 11 -38.90 32.54 -6.07
C PRO A 11 -37.97 31.51 -6.72
N PRO A 12 -37.18 31.92 -7.73
CA PRO A 12 -36.26 31.01 -8.39
C PRO A 12 -35.28 30.40 -7.37
N PRO A 13 -34.90 29.13 -7.52
CA PRO A 13 -33.96 28.51 -6.61
C PRO A 13 -32.63 29.29 -6.59
N PRO A 14 -31.95 29.36 -5.44
CA PRO A 14 -30.65 30.02 -5.35
C PRO A 14 -29.66 29.36 -6.32
N PRO A 15 -28.66 30.11 -6.80
CA PRO A 15 -27.63 29.55 -7.68
C PRO A 15 -26.95 28.37 -6.99
N PRO A 16 -26.57 27.32 -7.75
CA PRO A 16 -25.97 26.14 -7.18
C PRO A 16 -24.68 26.51 -6.44
N CYS A 17 -24.63 26.20 -5.14
CA CYS A 17 -23.43 26.33 -4.33
C CYS A 17 -22.54 25.10 -4.57
N PRO A 18 -21.21 25.27 -4.74
CA PRO A 18 -20.31 24.15 -4.88
C PRO A 18 -20.43 23.18 -3.70
N THR A 19 -20.32 21.88 -3.95
CA THR A 19 -20.19 20.89 -2.88
C THR A 19 -18.79 20.95 -2.24
N VAL A 20 -18.61 20.25 -1.12
CA VAL A 20 -17.28 20.10 -0.51
C VAL A 20 -16.31 19.48 -1.51
N SER A 21 -16.69 18.38 -2.16
CA SER A 21 -15.87 17.71 -3.17
C SER A 21 -15.48 18.62 -4.33
N GLN A 22 -16.40 19.46 -4.81
CA GLN A 22 -16.10 20.42 -5.88
C GLN A 22 -15.09 21.48 -5.42
N ARG A 23 -15.22 21.99 -4.19
CA ARG A 23 -14.26 22.95 -3.65
C ARG A 23 -12.86 22.35 -3.51
N GLU A 24 -12.75 21.16 -2.92
CA GLU A 24 -11.46 20.48 -2.78
C GLU A 24 -10.83 20.17 -4.14
N GLN A 25 -11.62 19.68 -5.10
CA GLN A 25 -11.16 19.41 -6.46
C GLN A 25 -10.63 20.69 -7.13
N TRP A 26 -11.36 21.80 -7.05
CA TRP A 26 -10.91 23.07 -7.63
C TRP A 26 -9.66 23.62 -6.96
N MET A 27 -9.49 23.42 -5.66
CA MET A 27 -8.27 23.82 -4.95
C MET A 27 -7.05 23.06 -5.47
N VAL A 28 -7.16 21.74 -5.63
CA VAL A 28 -6.10 20.90 -6.19
C VAL A 28 -5.82 21.26 -7.65
N GLU A 29 -6.86 21.37 -8.48
CA GLU A 29 -6.74 21.78 -9.89
C GLU A 29 -6.03 23.11 -10.03
N SER A 30 -6.35 24.09 -9.17
CA SER A 30 -5.72 25.41 -9.19
C SER A 30 -4.22 25.33 -8.90
N GLN A 31 -3.81 24.55 -7.89
CA GLN A 31 -2.39 24.36 -7.55
C GLN A 31 -1.63 23.63 -8.66
N VAL A 32 -2.22 22.55 -9.20
CA VAL A 32 -1.62 21.78 -10.30
C VAL A 32 -1.49 22.64 -11.55
N PHE A 33 -2.52 23.42 -11.88
CA PHE A 33 -2.50 24.29 -13.06
C PHE A 33 -1.39 25.34 -12.99
N GLN A 34 -1.09 25.88 -11.80
CA GLN A 34 0.05 26.79 -11.61
C GLN A 34 1.38 26.13 -11.97
N ILE A 35 1.58 24.85 -11.63
CA ILE A 35 2.79 24.09 -12.00
C ILE A 35 2.88 23.94 -13.51
N TYR A 36 1.77 23.59 -14.18
CA TYR A 36 1.74 23.47 -15.64
C TYR A 36 1.95 24.82 -16.35
N GLN A 37 1.40 25.91 -15.82
CA GLN A 37 1.62 27.25 -16.35
C GLN A 37 3.09 27.66 -16.24
N LEU A 38 3.72 27.42 -15.08
CA LEU A 38 5.15 27.65 -14.90
C LEU A 38 5.95 26.83 -15.93
N PHE A 39 5.67 25.53 -16.05
CA PHE A 39 6.32 24.66 -17.02
C PHE A 39 6.17 25.15 -18.47
N ALA A 40 4.97 25.59 -18.86
CA ALA A 40 4.69 26.07 -20.21
C ALA A 40 5.39 27.40 -20.55
N THR A 41 5.74 28.20 -19.55
CA THR A 41 6.34 29.53 -19.74
C THR A 41 7.87 29.55 -19.69
N ILE A 42 8.50 28.52 -19.11
CA ILE A 42 9.98 28.43 -19.04
C ILE A 42 10.60 27.92 -20.36
N PRO A 43 11.87 28.28 -20.66
CA PRO A 43 12.58 27.80 -21.85
C PRO A 43 12.70 26.28 -21.93
N ARG A 44 12.80 25.71 -23.14
CA ARG A 44 12.83 24.25 -23.37
C ARG A 44 13.95 23.51 -22.62
N ASN A 45 15.12 24.12 -22.47
CA ASN A 45 16.21 23.54 -21.68
C ASN A 45 15.86 23.47 -20.19
N ALA A 46 15.18 24.49 -19.65
CA ALA A 46 14.69 24.48 -18.27
C ALA A 46 13.52 23.48 -18.10
N GLN A 47 12.65 23.32 -19.11
CA GLN A 47 11.63 22.27 -19.13
C GLN A 47 12.25 20.88 -19.03
N THR A 48 13.30 20.59 -19.80
CA THR A 48 14.01 19.32 -19.75
C THR A 48 14.57 19.05 -18.35
N LEU A 49 15.22 20.05 -17.74
CA LEU A 49 15.76 19.92 -16.38
C LEU A 49 14.65 19.71 -15.33
N MET A 50 13.51 20.39 -15.47
CA MET A 50 12.38 20.25 -14.54
C MET A 50 11.71 18.86 -14.62
N LEU A 51 11.77 18.20 -15.77
CA LEU A 51 11.25 16.82 -15.95
C LEU A 51 12.28 15.74 -15.59
N GLU A 52 13.52 16.12 -15.33
CA GLU A 52 14.57 15.16 -14.98
C GLU A 52 14.34 14.58 -13.58
N LEU A 53 14.35 13.25 -13.49
CA LEU A 53 14.24 12.55 -12.23
C LEU A 53 15.49 12.83 -11.37
N GLN A 54 15.29 13.46 -10.21
CA GLN A 54 16.35 13.85 -9.29
C GLN A 54 16.86 12.64 -8.48
N ARG A 55 17.50 11.69 -9.17
CA ARG A 55 17.93 10.39 -8.61
C ARG A 55 18.76 10.54 -7.34
N ASP A 56 19.76 11.42 -7.33
CA ASP A 56 20.64 11.61 -6.18
C ASP A 56 19.89 12.09 -4.93
N ASN A 57 18.95 13.02 -5.10
CA ASN A 57 18.11 13.52 -4.01
C ASN A 57 17.21 12.41 -3.44
N HIS A 58 16.63 11.59 -4.32
CA HIS A 58 15.82 10.43 -3.90
C HIS A 58 16.67 9.39 -3.18
N MET A 59 17.85 9.07 -3.70
CA MET A 59 18.78 8.11 -3.08
C MET A 59 19.26 8.57 -1.71
N GLN A 60 19.56 9.86 -1.56
CA GLN A 60 19.91 10.44 -0.27
C GLN A 60 18.76 10.35 0.73
N TYR A 61 17.52 10.63 0.29
CA TYR A 61 16.33 10.55 1.14
C TYR A 61 16.08 9.13 1.64
N VAL A 62 16.06 8.14 0.76
CA VAL A 62 15.76 6.75 1.13
C VAL A 62 16.88 6.11 1.95
N SER A 63 18.15 6.40 1.63
CA SER A 63 19.30 5.87 2.39
C SER A 63 19.32 6.38 3.83
N LYS A 64 18.92 7.63 4.05
CA LYS A 64 18.77 8.18 5.41
C LYS A 64 17.63 7.48 6.16
N GLY A 65 16.51 7.23 5.48
CA GLY A 65 15.33 6.57 6.05
C GLY A 65 15.56 5.15 6.55
N LEU A 66 16.50 4.40 5.95
CA LEU A 66 16.86 3.05 6.43
C LEU A 66 17.52 3.04 7.81
N ARG A 67 18.28 4.09 8.13
CA ARG A 67 19.08 4.13 9.36
C ARG A 67 18.36 4.83 10.50
N HIS A 68 17.69 5.95 10.22
CA HIS A 68 17.04 6.74 11.25
C HIS A 68 15.78 7.44 10.72
N LEU A 69 14.68 7.25 11.45
CA LEU A 69 13.42 7.94 11.23
C LEU A 69 13.13 8.86 12.41
N SER A 70 12.57 10.03 12.13
CA SER A 70 12.17 10.97 13.18
C SER A 70 10.93 10.46 13.92
N SER A 71 10.63 11.09 15.07
CA SER A 71 9.43 10.77 15.86
C SER A 71 8.11 10.94 15.10
N ALA A 72 8.10 11.67 13.98
CA ALA A 72 6.94 11.80 13.11
C ALA A 72 6.49 10.45 12.51
N PHE A 73 7.37 9.46 12.45
CA PHE A 73 7.08 8.12 11.93
C PHE A 73 6.50 7.16 12.98
N SER A 74 6.22 7.62 14.21
CA SER A 74 5.62 6.78 15.26
C SER A 74 4.27 6.21 14.86
N VAL A 75 3.50 6.91 14.02
CA VAL A 75 2.23 6.42 13.45
C VAL A 75 2.41 5.19 12.55
N LEU A 76 3.64 4.90 12.11
CA LEU A 76 4.01 3.75 11.28
C LEU A 76 4.81 2.70 12.07
N ASP A 77 4.81 2.74 13.40
CA ASP A 77 5.56 1.77 14.22
C ASP A 77 5.06 0.32 14.04
N ALA A 78 3.78 0.13 13.71
CA ALA A 78 3.21 -1.16 13.31
C ALA A 78 3.32 -1.46 11.79
N ASN A 79 4.06 -0.64 11.05
CA ASN A 79 4.23 -0.75 9.60
C ASN A 79 5.73 -0.70 9.20
N ARG A 80 6.63 -1.11 10.10
CA ARG A 80 8.07 -1.04 9.82
C ARG A 80 8.53 -1.93 8.66
N PRO A 81 7.99 -3.15 8.46
CA PRO A 81 8.23 -3.89 7.22
C PRO A 81 7.83 -3.16 5.95
N TRP A 82 6.77 -2.35 5.98
CA TRP A 82 6.39 -1.51 4.84
C TRP A 82 7.42 -0.43 4.56
N LEU A 83 7.96 0.22 5.60
CA LEU A 83 9.03 1.20 5.45
C LEU A 83 10.26 0.56 4.79
N CYS A 84 10.66 -0.63 5.24
CA CYS A 84 11.73 -1.39 4.59
C CYS A 84 11.41 -1.68 3.12
N TYR A 85 10.22 -2.22 2.81
CA TYR A 85 9.83 -2.54 1.44
C TYR A 85 9.84 -1.33 0.52
N TRP A 86 9.19 -0.22 0.92
CA TRP A 86 9.15 0.99 0.13
C TRP A 86 10.53 1.53 -0.17
N ILE A 87 11.44 1.48 0.80
CA ILE A 87 12.81 1.95 0.62
C ILE A 87 13.61 0.99 -0.27
N PHE A 88 13.69 -0.29 0.06
CA PHE A 88 14.47 -1.26 -0.73
C PHE A 88 13.97 -1.34 -2.18
N HIS A 89 12.65 -1.31 -2.38
CA HIS A 89 12.08 -1.30 -3.72
C HIS A 89 12.43 -0.01 -4.47
N SER A 90 12.42 1.16 -3.81
CA SER A 90 12.84 2.43 -4.44
C SER A 90 14.32 2.43 -4.85
N ILE A 91 15.19 1.83 -4.03
CA ILE A 91 16.61 1.63 -4.32
C ILE A 91 16.76 0.69 -5.54
N ALA A 92 16.05 -0.45 -5.54
CA ALA A 92 16.08 -1.40 -6.64
C ALA A 92 15.55 -0.81 -7.96
N LEU A 93 14.47 -0.02 -7.94
CA LEU A 93 13.95 0.69 -9.12
C LEU A 93 14.94 1.71 -9.67
N SER A 94 15.84 2.23 -8.83
CA SER A 94 16.92 3.11 -9.25
C SER A 94 18.08 2.35 -9.89
N GLY A 95 18.08 1.01 -9.83
CA GLY A 95 19.16 0.14 -10.32
C GLY A 95 20.31 -0.02 -9.32
N GLU A 96 20.09 0.36 -8.07
CA GLU A 96 21.08 0.31 -6.99
C GLU A 96 20.80 -0.86 -6.04
N SER A 97 21.79 -1.23 -5.22
CA SER A 97 21.66 -2.21 -4.14
C SER A 97 22.14 -1.62 -2.82
N VAL A 98 21.79 -2.29 -1.71
CA VAL A 98 22.36 -1.97 -0.39
C VAL A 98 23.69 -2.69 -0.20
N ASP A 99 24.49 -2.23 0.76
CA ASP A 99 25.70 -2.93 1.19
C ASP A 99 25.39 -4.16 2.07
N ASP A 100 26.36 -5.07 2.19
CA ASP A 100 26.23 -6.32 2.96
C ASP A 100 25.85 -6.07 4.44
N GLU A 101 26.32 -4.97 5.03
CA GLU A 101 26.00 -4.60 6.42
C GLU A 101 24.52 -4.26 6.58
N LEU A 102 23.96 -3.47 5.66
CA LEU A 102 22.53 -3.14 5.65
C LEU A 102 21.67 -4.35 5.31
N GLU A 103 22.13 -5.22 4.41
CA GLU A 103 21.44 -6.49 4.14
C GLU A 103 21.35 -7.35 5.40
N ASP A 104 22.47 -7.61 6.08
CA ASP A 104 22.51 -8.43 7.29
C ASP A 104 21.65 -7.81 8.41
N ASN A 105 21.67 -6.48 8.56
CA ASN A 105 20.81 -5.76 9.52
C ASN A 105 19.32 -5.87 9.19
N ALA A 106 18.96 -5.83 7.90
CA ALA A 106 17.58 -5.98 7.46
C ALA A 106 17.08 -7.41 7.73
N ILE A 107 17.89 -8.42 7.43
CA ILE A 107 17.57 -9.83 7.72
C ILE A 107 17.37 -10.04 9.23
N ASP A 108 18.28 -9.53 10.07
CA ASP A 108 18.12 -9.58 11.53
C ASP A 108 16.81 -8.91 11.99
N PHE A 109 16.51 -7.74 11.45
CA PHE A 109 15.27 -7.03 11.76
C PHE A 109 14.03 -7.87 11.39
N PHE A 110 13.98 -8.45 10.20
CA PHE A 110 12.86 -9.29 9.78
C PHE A 110 12.76 -10.57 10.59
N ASN A 111 13.87 -11.19 10.97
CA ASN A 111 13.88 -12.34 11.86
C ASN A 111 13.25 -12.01 13.23
N ARG A 112 13.52 -10.80 13.76
CA ARG A 112 12.88 -10.33 15.01
C ARG A 112 11.41 -9.98 14.86
N CYS A 113 10.95 -9.66 13.66
CA CYS A 113 9.54 -9.46 13.33
C CYS A 113 8.79 -10.76 12.98
N GLN A 114 9.50 -11.86 12.73
CA GLN A 114 8.89 -13.13 12.34
C GLN A 114 8.25 -13.80 13.55
N ASP A 115 6.98 -14.22 13.41
CA ASP A 115 6.28 -14.92 14.48
C ASP A 115 6.68 -16.40 14.56
N PRO A 116 6.82 -17.00 15.75
CA PRO A 116 7.14 -18.42 15.90
C PRO A 116 6.16 -19.37 15.20
N ASN A 117 4.90 -18.95 15.00
CA ASN A 117 3.83 -19.68 14.32
C ASN A 117 3.55 -19.16 12.89
N GLY A 118 4.48 -18.38 12.33
CA GLY A 118 4.48 -17.93 10.94
C GLY A 118 3.90 -16.54 10.70
N GLY A 119 4.34 -15.92 9.60
CA GLY A 119 4.05 -14.53 9.27
C GLY A 119 5.06 -13.55 9.87
N TYR A 120 4.98 -12.29 9.45
CA TYR A 120 5.78 -11.19 9.98
C TYR A 120 4.87 -10.11 10.57
N ALA A 121 5.26 -9.59 11.72
CA ALA A 121 4.57 -8.54 12.43
C ALA A 121 5.01 -7.14 11.98
N GLY A 122 4.26 -6.12 12.39
CA GLY A 122 4.56 -4.69 12.14
C GLY A 122 5.85 -4.17 12.77
N GLY A 123 6.35 -4.88 13.77
CA GLY A 123 7.61 -4.66 14.47
C GLY A 123 7.89 -5.81 15.45
N PRO A 124 9.10 -5.90 16.02
CA PRO A 124 9.45 -6.99 16.93
C PRO A 124 8.50 -7.06 18.14
N GLY A 125 8.00 -8.28 18.43
CA GLY A 125 7.08 -8.53 19.53
C GLY A 125 5.62 -8.17 19.26
N GLN A 126 5.26 -7.68 18.07
CA GLN A 126 3.88 -7.49 17.65
C GLN A 126 3.29 -8.79 17.05
N MET A 127 1.97 -8.80 16.82
CA MET A 127 1.26 -9.92 16.18
C MET A 127 1.57 -10.00 14.67
N PRO A 128 1.71 -11.21 14.08
CA PRO A 128 1.85 -11.34 12.64
C PRO A 128 0.62 -10.87 11.88
N HIS A 129 0.84 -10.24 10.73
CA HIS A 129 -0.23 -9.67 9.92
C HIS A 129 0.10 -9.87 8.43
N ILE A 130 -0.90 -10.19 7.59
CA ILE A 130 -0.68 -10.50 6.17
C ILE A 130 -0.07 -9.31 5.40
N ALA A 131 -0.54 -8.08 5.61
CA ALA A 131 0.06 -6.89 5.00
C ALA A 131 1.57 -6.73 5.30
N THR A 132 1.98 -6.85 6.56
CA THR A 132 3.41 -6.74 6.95
C THR A 132 4.21 -7.97 6.53
N THR A 133 3.56 -9.13 6.44
CA THR A 133 4.12 -10.35 5.86
C THR A 133 4.45 -10.16 4.38
N TYR A 134 3.54 -9.57 3.60
CA TYR A 134 3.80 -9.21 2.20
C TYR A 134 4.98 -8.26 2.07
N ALA A 135 5.02 -7.21 2.88
CA ALA A 135 6.11 -6.24 2.84
C ALA A 135 7.46 -6.87 3.23
N ALA A 136 7.50 -7.71 4.27
CA ALA A 136 8.71 -8.40 4.69
C ALA A 136 9.22 -9.38 3.62
N VAL A 137 8.35 -10.23 3.07
CA VAL A 137 8.71 -11.18 2.01
C VAL A 137 9.22 -10.46 0.77
N ASN A 138 8.55 -9.40 0.31
CA ASN A 138 9.02 -8.64 -0.85
C ASN A 138 10.29 -7.87 -0.57
N SER A 139 10.52 -7.39 0.66
CA SER A 139 11.79 -6.80 1.06
C SER A 139 12.93 -7.81 0.93
N LEU A 140 12.75 -9.00 1.51
CA LEU A 140 13.75 -10.08 1.47
C LEU A 140 14.03 -10.55 0.04
N ILE A 141 13.00 -10.66 -0.81
CA ILE A 141 13.15 -11.00 -2.23
C ILE A 141 13.85 -9.88 -3.00
N THR A 142 13.56 -8.61 -2.68
CA THR A 142 14.19 -7.45 -3.33
C THR A 142 15.67 -7.35 -2.98
N LEU A 143 16.04 -7.62 -1.72
CA LEU A 143 17.44 -7.76 -1.31
C LEU A 143 18.09 -8.93 -2.07
N GLY A 144 17.37 -10.04 -2.23
CA GLY A 144 17.86 -11.22 -2.93
C GLY A 144 19.00 -11.89 -2.17
N GLY A 145 19.76 -12.75 -2.87
CA GLY A 145 20.87 -13.49 -2.25
C GLY A 145 20.43 -14.68 -1.39
N GLU A 146 21.35 -15.60 -1.17
CA GLU A 146 21.07 -16.87 -0.47
C GLU A 146 20.67 -16.63 0.99
N LYS A 147 21.35 -15.70 1.69
CA LYS A 147 21.06 -15.38 3.10
C LYS A 147 19.64 -14.86 3.30
N SER A 148 19.25 -13.85 2.52
CA SER A 148 17.91 -13.25 2.62
C SER A 148 16.82 -14.26 2.31
N LEU A 149 16.97 -15.02 1.22
CA LEU A 149 15.97 -16.01 0.82
C LEU A 149 15.87 -17.18 1.81
N ALA A 150 17.00 -17.63 2.39
CA ALA A 150 17.02 -18.68 3.40
C ALA A 150 16.40 -18.26 4.73
N SER A 151 16.30 -16.96 5.02
CA SER A 151 15.66 -16.46 6.24
C SER A 151 14.13 -16.63 6.25
N ILE A 152 13.52 -16.88 5.09
CA ILE A 152 12.07 -17.05 4.96
C ILE A 152 11.67 -18.48 5.32
N ASN A 153 11.00 -18.65 6.47
CA ASN A 153 10.44 -19.94 6.85
C ASN A 153 9.13 -20.23 6.10
N ARG A 154 9.25 -20.89 4.95
CA ARG A 154 8.12 -21.20 4.04
C ARG A 154 7.03 -22.06 4.69
N ASP A 155 7.40 -23.05 5.50
CA ASP A 155 6.44 -23.98 6.12
C ASP A 155 5.57 -23.28 7.16
N LYS A 156 6.19 -22.48 8.05
CA LYS A 156 5.46 -21.68 9.04
C LYS A 156 4.59 -20.64 8.36
N LEU A 157 5.11 -20.01 7.32
CA LEU A 157 4.38 -19.00 6.56
C LEU A 157 3.14 -19.60 5.88
N TYR A 158 3.26 -20.78 5.26
CA TYR A 158 2.10 -21.52 4.75
C TYR A 158 1.08 -21.79 5.86
N GLY A 159 1.52 -22.27 7.02
CA GLY A 159 0.66 -22.49 8.18
C GLY A 159 -0.09 -21.22 8.64
N PHE A 160 0.57 -20.06 8.62
CA PHE A 160 -0.05 -18.77 8.89
C PHE A 160 -1.11 -18.40 7.85
N LEU A 161 -0.79 -18.50 6.54
CA LEU A 161 -1.75 -18.21 5.48
C LEU A 161 -2.99 -19.12 5.55
N ARG A 162 -2.80 -20.40 5.87
CA ARG A 162 -3.88 -21.35 6.10
C ARG A 162 -4.75 -20.99 7.30
N ARG A 163 -4.14 -20.54 8.40
CA ARG A 163 -4.86 -20.04 9.59
C ARG A 163 -5.73 -18.82 9.27
N MET A 164 -5.25 -17.96 8.37
CA MET A 164 -5.98 -16.75 7.96
C MET A 164 -7.10 -17.02 6.94
N LYS A 165 -7.00 -18.10 6.17
CA LYS A 165 -7.98 -18.48 5.14
C LYS A 165 -9.37 -18.67 5.74
N GLN A 166 -10.39 -18.08 5.09
CA GLN A 166 -11.79 -18.20 5.48
C GLN A 166 -12.57 -19.12 4.52
N PRO A 167 -13.66 -19.77 4.99
CA PRO A 167 -14.47 -20.67 4.16
C PRO A 167 -15.10 -19.99 2.93
N ASN A 168 -15.42 -18.69 3.04
CA ASN A 168 -16.04 -17.92 1.97
C ASN A 168 -15.08 -17.50 0.84
N GLY A 169 -13.80 -17.86 0.92
CA GLY A 169 -12.79 -17.45 -0.05
C GLY A 169 -11.83 -16.38 0.46
N GLY A 170 -12.27 -15.50 1.35
CA GLY A 170 -11.45 -14.41 1.88
C GLY A 170 -10.31 -14.87 2.79
N PHE A 171 -9.51 -13.90 3.23
CA PHE A 171 -8.47 -14.06 4.24
C PHE A 171 -8.66 -13.01 5.33
N ARG A 172 -8.40 -13.36 6.59
CA ARG A 172 -8.23 -12.40 7.66
C ARG A 172 -6.86 -11.75 7.59
N MET A 173 -6.76 -10.49 7.96
CA MET A 173 -5.48 -9.77 7.98
C MET A 173 -4.55 -10.26 9.09
N HIS A 174 -5.09 -10.67 10.22
CA HIS A 174 -4.39 -11.29 11.35
C HIS A 174 -5.43 -12.04 12.21
N ASP A 175 -5.00 -12.68 13.30
CA ASP A 175 -5.91 -13.36 14.23
C ASP A 175 -6.93 -12.34 14.78
N GLU A 176 -8.23 -12.66 14.67
CA GLU A 176 -9.37 -11.77 14.99
C GLU A 176 -9.43 -10.45 14.19
N GLY A 177 -8.64 -10.32 13.12
CA GLY A 177 -8.60 -9.14 12.26
C GLY A 177 -9.74 -9.06 11.23
N GLU A 178 -9.72 -7.96 10.47
CA GLU A 178 -10.66 -7.71 9.39
C GLU A 178 -10.45 -8.64 8.19
N ILE A 179 -11.48 -8.72 7.35
CA ILE A 179 -11.48 -9.47 6.10
C ILE A 179 -11.83 -8.50 4.99
N ASP A 180 -10.90 -8.28 4.07
CA ASP A 180 -11.13 -7.57 2.81
C ASP A 180 -10.17 -8.05 1.72
N VAL A 181 -10.32 -7.52 0.51
CA VAL A 181 -9.58 -7.97 -0.67
C VAL A 181 -8.05 -7.75 -0.58
N ARG A 182 -7.56 -6.85 0.29
CA ARG A 182 -6.12 -6.66 0.52
C ARG A 182 -5.49 -7.95 1.06
N ALA A 183 -6.18 -8.61 1.98
CA ALA A 183 -5.72 -9.87 2.56
C ALA A 183 -5.60 -10.95 1.47
N CYS A 184 -6.54 -11.01 0.52
CA CYS A 184 -6.46 -11.92 -0.62
C CYS A 184 -5.23 -11.62 -1.50
N TYR A 185 -5.05 -10.37 -1.93
CA TYR A 185 -3.90 -10.01 -2.78
C TYR A 185 -2.57 -10.33 -2.10
N THR A 186 -2.42 -9.91 -0.84
CA THR A 186 -1.17 -10.07 -0.10
C THR A 186 -0.87 -11.54 0.22
N ALA A 187 -1.88 -12.35 0.61
CA ALA A 187 -1.73 -13.78 0.83
C ALA A 187 -1.33 -14.54 -0.44
N ILE A 188 -2.07 -14.32 -1.54
CA ILE A 188 -1.85 -15.02 -2.80
C ILE A 188 -0.52 -14.61 -3.44
N SER A 189 -0.15 -13.32 -3.36
CA SER A 189 1.14 -12.83 -3.85
C SER A 189 2.31 -13.50 -3.13
N VAL A 190 2.27 -13.56 -1.79
CA VAL A 190 3.30 -14.22 -0.98
C VAL A 190 3.36 -15.72 -1.27
N ALA A 191 2.21 -16.39 -1.30
CA ALA A 191 2.16 -17.83 -1.55
C ALA A 191 2.69 -18.19 -2.95
N SER A 192 2.33 -17.38 -3.95
CA SER A 192 2.77 -17.59 -5.34
C SER A 192 4.28 -17.39 -5.49
N VAL A 193 4.82 -16.27 -5.01
CA VAL A 193 6.25 -15.96 -5.20
C VAL A 193 7.17 -16.92 -4.44
N LEU A 194 6.71 -17.45 -3.31
CA LEU A 194 7.44 -18.44 -2.51
C LEU A 194 7.14 -19.88 -2.94
N ASN A 195 6.37 -20.09 -4.02
CA ASN A 195 6.00 -21.42 -4.51
C ASN A 195 5.43 -22.32 -3.40
N ILE A 196 4.49 -21.78 -2.62
CA ILE A 196 3.73 -22.49 -1.56
C ILE A 196 2.21 -22.34 -1.77
N LEU A 197 1.79 -21.90 -2.95
CA LEU A 197 0.39 -21.79 -3.35
C LEU A 197 -0.15 -23.18 -3.71
N ASP A 198 -1.33 -23.53 -3.20
CA ASP A 198 -2.01 -24.79 -3.48
C ASP A 198 -3.52 -24.60 -3.66
N ASP A 199 -4.22 -25.68 -4.02
CA ASP A 199 -5.67 -25.70 -4.25
C ASP A 199 -6.46 -25.25 -3.02
N GLU A 200 -5.93 -25.49 -1.82
CA GLU A 200 -6.59 -25.19 -0.57
C GLU A 200 -6.53 -23.68 -0.23
N LEU A 201 -5.40 -23.03 -0.50
CA LEU A 201 -5.26 -21.58 -0.37
C LEU A 201 -6.10 -20.82 -1.39
N ILE A 202 -6.26 -21.34 -2.61
CA ILE A 202 -7.03 -20.64 -3.67
C ILE A 202 -8.53 -20.94 -3.63
N GLN A 203 -8.97 -21.91 -2.82
CA GLN A 203 -10.37 -22.32 -2.76
C GLN A 203 -11.30 -21.14 -2.46
N ASN A 204 -12.28 -20.91 -3.35
CA ASN A 204 -13.27 -19.83 -3.30
C ASN A 204 -12.70 -18.40 -3.36
N VAL A 205 -11.39 -18.20 -3.53
CA VAL A 205 -10.78 -16.85 -3.55
C VAL A 205 -11.33 -16.02 -4.71
N GLY A 206 -11.49 -16.62 -5.89
CA GLY A 206 -12.07 -15.96 -7.06
C GLY A 206 -13.51 -15.49 -6.81
N ASP A 207 -14.35 -16.34 -6.24
CA ASP A 207 -15.74 -16.01 -5.91
C ASP A 207 -15.82 -14.88 -4.87
N TYR A 208 -14.95 -14.90 -3.86
CA TYR A 208 -14.85 -13.81 -2.90
C TYR A 208 -14.49 -12.48 -3.56
N ILE A 209 -13.47 -12.46 -4.44
CA ILE A 209 -13.05 -11.24 -5.17
C ILE A 209 -14.19 -10.74 -6.06
N ILE A 210 -14.87 -11.62 -6.79
CA ILE A 210 -16.03 -11.28 -7.63
C ILE A 210 -17.14 -10.66 -6.77
N SER A 211 -17.38 -11.19 -5.57
CA SER A 211 -18.39 -10.65 -4.65
C SER A 211 -18.06 -9.23 -4.15
N CYS A 212 -16.80 -8.80 -4.22
CA CYS A 212 -16.39 -7.44 -3.88
C CYS A 212 -16.63 -6.43 -5.01
N GLN A 213 -17.00 -6.86 -6.22
CA GLN A 213 -17.26 -5.96 -7.33
C GLN A 213 -18.59 -5.20 -7.15
N THR A 214 -18.53 -3.88 -7.30
CA THR A 214 -19.72 -3.02 -7.22
C THR A 214 -20.28 -2.69 -8.59
N TYR A 215 -21.45 -2.04 -8.62
CA TYR A 215 -22.07 -1.51 -9.85
C TYR A 215 -21.12 -0.63 -10.67
N GLY A 216 -20.20 0.10 -10.01
CA GLY A 216 -19.20 0.96 -10.66
C GLY A 216 -17.99 0.21 -11.23
N VAL A 217 -18.08 -1.11 -11.44
CA VAL A 217 -17.03 -2.06 -11.87
C VAL A 217 -15.78 -2.14 -10.98
N ALA A 218 -15.62 -1.23 -10.00
CA ALA A 218 -14.55 -1.22 -9.02
C ALA A 218 -14.79 -2.21 -7.87
N LEU A 219 -13.68 -2.75 -7.35
CA LEU A 219 -13.66 -3.62 -6.17
C LEU A 219 -13.75 -2.80 -4.88
N LEU A 220 -14.58 -3.25 -3.94
CA LEU A 220 -14.61 -2.71 -2.58
C LEU A 220 -13.33 -3.09 -1.83
N VAL A 221 -12.65 -2.07 -1.32
CA VAL A 221 -11.61 -2.21 -0.29
C VAL A 221 -12.18 -1.55 0.96
N SER A 222 -12.36 -2.33 2.02
CA SER A 222 -12.69 -1.76 3.33
C SER A 222 -11.45 -1.01 3.83
N LEU A 223 -11.49 0.32 3.80
CA LEU A 223 -10.49 1.16 4.46
C LEU A 223 -10.91 1.26 5.94
N VAL A 224 -10.06 0.75 6.83
CA VAL A 224 -10.11 1.04 8.28
C VAL A 224 -9.31 2.31 8.54
#